data_AF-A0A7W0C987-F1
#
_entry.id   AF-A0A7W0C987-F1
#
_cell.length_a   1.000
_cell.length_b   1.000
_cell.length_c   1.000
_cell.angle_alpha   90.00
_cell.angle_beta   90.00
_cell.angle_gamma   90.00
#
_symmetry.space_group_name_H-M   'P 1'
#
loop_
_entity.id
_entity.type
_entity.pdbx_description
1 polymer ?
#
loop_
_entity_poly.entity_id
_entity_poly.type
_entity_poly.pdbx_seq_one_letter_code
_entity_poly.pdbx_strand_id
1 'polypeptide(L)'
;MDHRLVRGRHIEACSHAAAALYLFLITVADARGLSYYADASIEKSMSMDHHTLCQARDQLIKNALIAYKRLFYQVLPLDPPPPPVQKRPACDQARSFGQIFKKIMEEAS
;
A
#
# COMPACT_ATOMS: atom_id res chain seq x y z
N MET A 1 -0.20 8.40 8.51
CA MET A 1 -1.35 8.76 7.66
C MET A 1 -0.88 8.77 6.22
N ASP A 2 -1.47 7.94 5.38
CA ASP A 2 -1.04 7.80 4.00
C ASP A 2 -1.65 8.91 3.13
N HIS A 3 -0.89 9.99 2.89
CA HIS A 3 -1.35 11.12 2.08
C HIS A 3 -1.63 10.76 0.60
N ARG A 4 -1.24 9.56 0.16
CA ARG A 4 -1.51 9.06 -1.21
C ARG A 4 -3.00 8.84 -1.46
N LEU A 5 -3.78 8.53 -0.42
CA LEU A 5 -5.25 8.47 -0.49
C LEU A 5 -5.89 9.74 -1.07
N VAL A 6 -5.36 10.89 -0.68
CA VAL A 6 -5.84 12.20 -1.13
C VAL A 6 -5.24 12.54 -2.49
N ARG A 7 -3.93 12.31 -2.70
CA ARG A 7 -3.26 12.63 -3.96
C ARG A 7 -3.76 11.80 -5.15
N GLY A 8 -4.07 10.52 -4.93
CA GLY A 8 -4.63 9.63 -5.95
C GLY A 8 -6.15 9.74 -6.11
N ARG A 9 -6.81 10.69 -5.41
CA ARG A 9 -8.28 10.86 -5.39
C ARG A 9 -9.07 9.61 -4.98
N HIS A 10 -8.43 8.66 -4.28
CA HIS A 10 -9.09 7.43 -3.84
C HIS A 10 -10.22 7.71 -2.83
N ILE A 11 -10.07 8.75 -2.00
CA ILE A 11 -11.13 9.17 -1.08
C ILE A 11 -12.35 9.73 -1.82
N GLU A 12 -12.16 10.46 -2.92
CA GLU A 12 -13.27 11.02 -3.72
C GLU A 12 -14.14 9.90 -4.34
N ALA A 13 -13.53 8.74 -4.62
CA ALA A 13 -14.22 7.57 -5.15
C ALA A 13 -14.89 6.68 -4.08
N CYS A 14 -14.75 7.03 -2.80
CA CYS A 14 -15.29 6.27 -1.68
C CYS A 14 -16.53 6.95 -1.07
N SER A 15 -17.54 6.14 -0.73
CA SER A 15 -18.57 6.59 0.21
C SER A 15 -17.95 6.80 1.61
N HIS A 16 -18.66 7.53 2.47
CA HIS A 16 -18.26 7.72 3.87
C HIS A 16 -18.03 6.38 4.59
N ALA A 17 -18.90 5.40 4.36
CA ALA A 17 -18.79 4.05 4.92
C ALA A 17 -17.53 3.32 4.42
N ALA A 18 -17.25 3.37 3.11
CA ALA A 18 -16.05 2.77 2.52
C ALA A 18 -14.77 3.44 3.03
N ALA A 19 -14.72 4.77 3.08
CA ALA A 19 -13.56 5.50 3.60
C ALA A 19 -13.29 5.16 5.07
N ALA A 20 -14.33 5.12 5.90
CA ALA A 20 -14.21 4.75 7.31
C ALA A 20 -13.72 3.30 7.46
N LEU A 21 -14.26 2.36 6.68
CA LEU A 21 -13.84 0.96 6.71
C LEU A 21 -12.37 0.81 6.33
N TYR A 22 -11.94 1.50 5.27
CA TYR A 22 -10.56 1.48 4.82
C TYR A 22 -9.60 2.04 5.87
N LEU A 23 -9.95 3.17 6.50
CA LEU A 23 -9.16 3.74 7.58
C LEU A 23 -9.08 2.81 8.79
N PHE A 24 -10.17 2.15 9.16
CA PHE A 24 -10.17 1.14 10.21
C PHE A 24 -9.24 -0.03 9.85
N LEU A 25 -9.33 -0.56 8.62
CA LEU A 25 -8.48 -1.68 8.19
C LEU A 25 -6.99 -1.31 8.18
N ILE A 26 -6.61 -0.08 7.82
CA ILE A 26 -5.22 0.39 7.91
C ILE A 26 -4.69 0.35 9.35
N THR A 27 -5.52 0.65 10.35
CA THR A 27 -5.03 0.69 11.74
C THR A 27 -4.90 -0.69 12.35
N VAL A 28 -5.72 -1.65 11.94
CA VAL A 28 -5.74 -3.00 12.52
C VAL A 28 -5.00 -4.05 11.71
N ALA A 29 -4.57 -3.72 10.48
CA ALA A 29 -3.81 -4.63 9.64
C ALA A 29 -2.38 -4.85 10.18
N ASP A 30 -1.84 -6.05 9.92
CA ASP A 30 -0.45 -6.38 10.21
C ASP A 30 0.54 -5.62 9.30
N ALA A 31 1.83 -5.84 9.50
CA ALA A 31 2.89 -5.22 8.69
C ALA A 31 2.83 -5.56 7.19
N ARG A 32 2.02 -6.55 6.79
CA ARG A 32 1.79 -6.95 5.40
C ARG A 32 0.44 -6.47 4.88
N GLY A 33 -0.33 -5.71 5.66
CA GLY A 33 -1.66 -5.22 5.29
C GLY A 33 -2.79 -6.21 5.52
N LEU A 34 -2.57 -7.33 6.24
CA LEU A 34 -3.58 -8.35 6.47
C LEU A 34 -4.33 -8.10 7.79
N SER A 35 -5.66 -8.12 7.75
CA SER A 35 -6.54 -8.03 8.91
C SER A 35 -7.45 -9.26 9.02
N TYR A 36 -7.63 -9.73 10.25
CA TYR A 36 -8.40 -10.92 10.63
C TYR A 36 -9.75 -10.59 11.29
N TYR A 37 -10.15 -9.32 11.26
CA TYR A 37 -11.41 -8.89 11.86
C TYR A 37 -12.62 -9.49 11.11
N ALA A 38 -13.51 -10.12 11.86
CA ALA A 38 -14.78 -10.63 11.33
C ALA A 38 -15.79 -9.49 11.13
N ASP A 39 -16.70 -9.65 10.16
CA ASP A 39 -17.77 -8.70 9.83
C ASP A 39 -18.50 -8.19 11.08
N ALA A 40 -18.95 -9.08 11.97
CA ALA A 40 -19.66 -8.71 13.20
C ALA A 40 -18.86 -7.79 14.14
N SER A 41 -17.53 -7.94 14.18
CA SER A 41 -16.66 -7.08 14.99
C SER A 41 -16.52 -5.69 14.37
N ILE A 42 -16.44 -5.63 13.04
CA ILE A 42 -16.37 -4.37 12.29
C ILE A 42 -17.71 -3.63 12.39
N GLU A 43 -18.82 -4.31 12.15
CA GLU A 43 -20.19 -3.80 12.30
C GLU A 43 -20.39 -3.15 13.67
N LYS A 44 -20.01 -3.86 14.74
CA LYS A 44 -20.08 -3.33 16.11
C LYS A 44 -19.16 -2.13 16.33
N SER A 45 -17.91 -2.21 15.89
CA SER A 45 -16.91 -1.16 16.13
C SER A 45 -17.24 0.13 15.37
N MET A 46 -17.88 0.01 14.22
CA MET A 46 -18.19 1.13 13.33
C MET A 46 -19.66 1.56 13.38
N SER A 47 -20.49 0.88 14.19
CA SER A 47 -21.94 1.11 14.26
C SER A 47 -22.59 1.07 12.87
N MET A 48 -22.27 0.02 12.12
CA MET A 48 -22.69 -0.19 10.73
C MET A 48 -23.50 -1.48 10.63
N ASP A 49 -24.57 -1.48 9.85
CA ASP A 49 -25.32 -2.70 9.53
C ASP A 49 -24.60 -3.55 8.47
N HIS A 50 -24.97 -4.84 8.37
CA HIS A 50 -24.33 -5.80 7.48
C HIS A 50 -24.40 -5.40 5.99
N HIS A 51 -25.50 -4.78 5.58
CA HIS A 51 -25.70 -4.37 4.18
C HIS A 51 -24.75 -3.23 3.82
N THR A 52 -24.65 -2.23 4.68
CA THR A 52 -23.72 -1.10 4.55
C THR A 52 -22.27 -1.60 4.55
N LEU A 53 -21.93 -2.58 5.39
CA LEU A 53 -20.59 -3.20 5.38
C LEU A 53 -20.29 -3.90 4.06
N CYS A 54 -21.24 -4.69 3.54
CA CYS A 54 -21.08 -5.35 2.25
C CYS A 54 -20.88 -4.34 1.12
N GLN A 55 -21.70 -3.29 1.05
CA GLN A 55 -21.57 -2.25 0.03
C GLN A 55 -20.24 -1.49 0.12
N ALA A 56 -19.83 -1.12 1.34
CA ALA A 56 -18.55 -0.46 1.58
C ALA A 56 -17.37 -1.34 1.12
N ARG A 57 -17.39 -2.62 1.50
CA ARG A 57 -16.39 -3.60 1.08
C ARG A 57 -16.34 -3.75 -0.43
N ASP A 58 -17.49 -3.88 -1.10
CA ASP A 58 -17.55 -4.01 -2.56
C ASP A 58 -16.98 -2.77 -3.26
N GLN A 59 -17.25 -1.58 -2.73
CA GLN A 59 -16.68 -0.33 -3.27
C GLN A 59 -15.16 -0.31 -3.13
N LEU A 60 -14.62 -0.71 -1.97
CA LEU A 60 -13.17 -0.76 -1.76
C LEU A 60 -12.47 -1.80 -2.65
N ILE A 61 -13.11 -2.95 -2.91
CA ILE A 61 -12.62 -3.96 -3.84
C ILE A 61 -12.61 -3.40 -5.27
N LYS A 62 -13.69 -2.76 -5.71
CA LYS A 62 -13.78 -2.12 -7.04
C LYS A 62 -12.71 -1.05 -7.25
N ASN A 63 -12.40 -0.30 -6.19
CA ASN A 63 -11.38 0.74 -6.21
C ASN A 63 -9.95 0.18 -6.03
N ALA A 64 -9.77 -1.14 -5.98
CA ALA A 64 -8.50 -1.82 -5.74
C ALA A 64 -7.77 -1.34 -4.47
N LEU A 65 -8.53 -0.97 -3.43
CA LEU A 65 -7.99 -0.54 -2.14
C LEU A 65 -7.85 -1.69 -1.17
N ILE A 66 -8.69 -2.72 -1.31
CA ILE A 66 -8.62 -3.96 -0.54
C ILE A 66 -8.84 -5.17 -1.45
N ALA A 67 -8.36 -6.32 -1.02
CA ALA A 67 -8.86 -7.63 -1.43
C ALA A 67 -9.55 -8.31 -0.23
N TYR A 68 -10.59 -9.09 -0.52
CA TYR A 68 -11.34 -9.80 0.50
C TYR A 68 -11.47 -11.28 0.15
N LYS A 69 -11.22 -12.13 1.14
CA LYS A 69 -11.58 -13.54 1.14
C LYS A 69 -12.23 -13.82 2.48
N ARG A 70 -13.24 -14.68 2.55
CA ARG A 70 -13.95 -15.00 3.80
C ARG A 70 -12.96 -15.15 4.98
N LEU A 71 -13.11 -14.30 6.00
CA LEU A 71 -12.26 -14.10 7.21
C LEU A 71 -10.98 -13.26 7.07
N PHE A 72 -10.65 -12.74 5.89
CA PHE A 72 -9.41 -11.99 5.67
C PHE A 72 -9.64 -10.76 4.80
N TYR A 73 -9.16 -9.62 5.29
CA TYR A 73 -9.03 -8.38 4.54
C TYR A 73 -7.56 -8.13 4.24
N GLN A 74 -7.22 -7.89 2.98
CA GLN A 74 -5.89 -7.47 2.57
C GLN A 74 -5.96 -6.03 2.09
N VAL A 75 -5.33 -5.11 2.80
CA VAL A 75 -5.11 -3.73 2.35
C VAL A 75 -4.08 -3.75 1.23
N LEU A 76 -4.40 -3.14 0.09
CA LEU A 76 -3.54 -3.14 -1.09
C LEU A 76 -2.62 -1.90 -1.11
N PRO A 77 -1.37 -2.03 -1.58
CA PRO A 77 -0.49 -0.89 -1.79
C PRO A 77 -1.10 0.08 -2.82
N LEU A 78 -0.99 1.39 -2.55
CA LEU A 78 -1.49 2.44 -3.46
C LEU A 78 -0.54 2.74 -4.63
N ASP A 79 0.74 2.37 -4.51
CA ASP A 79 1.71 2.55 -5.59
C ASP A 79 1.63 1.38 -6.58
N PRO A 80 1.80 1.63 -7.89
CA PRO A 80 2.06 0.54 -8.82
C PRO A 80 3.30 -0.22 -8.33
N PRO A 81 3.31 -1.57 -8.46
CA PRO A 81 4.48 -2.34 -8.08
C PRO A 81 5.71 -1.75 -8.78
N PRO A 82 6.85 -1.59 -8.08
CA PRO A 82 8.06 -1.07 -8.70
C PRO A 82 8.33 -1.89 -9.97
N PRO A 83 8.76 -1.24 -11.07
CA PRO A 83 9.05 -1.96 -12.31
C PRO A 83 9.97 -3.13 -11.97
N PRO A 84 9.73 -4.32 -12.55
CA PRO A 84 10.54 -5.50 -12.26
C PRO A 84 11.99 -5.10 -12.40
N VAL A 85 12.77 -5.33 -11.34
CA VAL A 85 14.21 -5.06 -11.34
C VAL A 85 14.76 -5.95 -12.44
N GLN A 86 14.96 -5.37 -13.64
CA GLN A 86 15.76 -6.01 -14.66
C GLN A 86 17.06 -6.32 -13.96
N LYS A 87 17.42 -7.62 -13.87
CA LYS A 87 18.77 -8.02 -13.43
C LYS A 87 19.70 -7.24 -14.33
N ARG A 88 20.23 -6.12 -13.84
CA ARG A 88 21.24 -5.36 -14.56
C ARG A 88 22.31 -6.40 -14.88
N PRO A 89 22.73 -6.57 -16.15
CA PRO A 89 23.90 -7.39 -16.42
C PRO A 89 24.97 -6.92 -15.44
N ALA A 90 25.64 -7.89 -14.81
CA ALA A 90 26.57 -7.66 -13.72
C ALA A 90 27.30 -6.35 -13.94
N CYS A 91 27.18 -5.44 -12.98
CA CYS A 91 27.79 -4.13 -13.03
C CYS A 91 29.28 -4.32 -13.25
N ASP A 92 29.70 -4.33 -14.52
CA ASP A 92 31.09 -4.28 -14.88
C ASP A 92 31.47 -2.83 -14.65
N GLN A 93 32.02 -2.64 -13.45
CA GLN A 93 32.55 -1.40 -12.88
C GLN A 93 31.54 -0.48 -12.19
N ALA A 94 31.02 -0.94 -11.05
CA ALA A 94 30.78 -0.04 -9.92
C ALA A 94 32.14 0.48 -9.44
N ARG A 95 32.65 1.56 -10.03
CA ARG A 95 33.88 2.19 -9.55
C ARG A 95 33.58 2.80 -8.18
N SER A 96 34.32 2.36 -7.18
CA SER A 96 34.27 2.96 -5.85
C SER A 96 34.69 4.43 -5.94
N PHE A 97 34.05 5.32 -5.16
CA PHE A 97 34.46 6.72 -5.07
C PHE A 97 35.95 6.88 -4.73
N GLY A 98 36.54 5.95 -3.98
CA GLY A 98 37.98 5.96 -3.69
C GLY A 98 38.86 5.74 -4.93
N GLN A 99 38.38 4.96 -5.90
CA GLN A 99 39.09 4.74 -7.18
C GLN A 99 38.99 5.96 -8.10
N ILE A 100 37.87 6.69 -8.04
CA ILE A 100 37.70 7.95 -8.78
C ILE A 100 38.63 9.02 -8.20
N PHE A 101 38.66 9.14 -6.86
CA PHE A 101 39.49 10.13 -6.19
C PHE A 101 40.99 9.91 -6.42
N LYS A 102 41.44 8.65 -6.37
CA LYS A 102 42.84 8.30 -6.63
C LYS A 102 43.29 8.71 -8.04
N LYS A 103 42.43 8.49 -9.04
CA LYS A 103 42.76 8.81 -10.43
C LYS A 103 42.88 10.33 -10.67
N ILE A 104 42.02 11.12 -10.03
CA ILE A 104 42.08 12.59 -10.11
C ILE A 104 43.37 13.12 -9.46
N MET A 105 43.84 12.50 -8.38
CA MET A 105 45.08 12.89 -7.71
C MET A 105 46.33 12.51 -8.51
N GLU A 106 46.31 11.37 -9.21
CA GLU A 106 47.41 10.92 -10.10
C GLU A 106 47.49 11.74 -11.40
N GLU A 107 46.37 12.24 -11.94
CA GLU A 107 46.35 13.11 -13.14
C GLU A 107 46.75 14.58 -12.85
N ALA A 108 46.84 14.97 -11.57
CA ALA A 108 47.17 16.33 -11.14
C ALA A 108 48.64 16.52 -10.68
N SER A 109 49.50 15.52 -10.89
CA SER A 109 50.96 15.58 -10.63
C SER A 109 51.75 15.54 -11.94
#